data_AF-A0A849DA33-F1
#
_entry.id   AF-A0A849DA33-F1
#
_cell.length_a   1.000
_cell.length_b   1.000
_cell.length_c   1.000
_cell.angle_alpha   90.00
_cell.angle_beta   90.00
_cell.angle_gamma   90.00
#
_symmetry.space_group_name_H-M   'P 1'
#
loop_
_entity.id
_entity.type
_entity.pdbx_description
1 polymer ?
#
loop_
_entity_poly.entity_id
_entity_poly.type
_entity_poly.pdbx_seq_one_letter_code
_entity_poly.pdbx_strand_id
1 'polypeptide(L)'
;KSRITGEAYGSRLRPYKSTIYRSYHAAGTDNFISAKERVEEKDWEGAVSLWKKELSNDKVKFRAMACHNLAVVHEAMENLEEALAWALKSDEYLSSKSSRLYIDELEDRISQNHLVNEQLSQLGR
;
A
#
# COMPACT_ATOMS: atom_id res chain seq x y z
N LYS A 1 7.01 -48.56 -12.41
CA LYS A 1 6.55 -48.32 -11.02
C LYS A 1 6.76 -46.85 -10.71
N SER A 2 5.68 -46.07 -10.71
CA SER A 2 5.67 -44.62 -10.43
C SER A 2 6.06 -44.36 -8.98
N ARG A 3 7.00 -43.44 -8.75
CA ARG A 3 7.37 -42.95 -7.42
C ARG A 3 7.71 -41.46 -7.50
N ILE A 4 6.71 -40.66 -7.80
CA ILE A 4 6.76 -39.20 -7.64
C ILE A 4 5.42 -38.83 -7.01
N THR A 5 5.28 -39.13 -5.72
CA THR A 5 4.06 -38.86 -4.97
C THR A 5 4.49 -38.47 -3.56
N GLY A 6 4.32 -37.20 -3.20
CA GLY A 6 4.26 -36.81 -1.78
C GLY A 6 4.94 -35.51 -1.33
N GLU A 7 5.98 -34.98 -1.99
CA GLU A 7 6.79 -33.91 -1.35
C GLU A 7 6.70 -32.52 -2.00
N ALA A 8 6.09 -32.38 -3.18
CA ALA A 8 6.07 -31.09 -3.90
C ALA A 8 4.94 -30.13 -3.48
N TYR A 9 4.00 -30.55 -2.62
CA TYR A 9 2.83 -29.73 -2.26
C TYR A 9 3.02 -28.90 -0.97
N GLY A 10 4.00 -29.23 -0.12
CA GLY A 10 4.19 -28.54 1.17
C GLY A 10 4.90 -27.19 1.10
N SER A 11 5.59 -26.87 0.00
CA SER A 11 6.44 -25.67 -0.08
C SER A 11 5.74 -24.43 -0.66
N ARG A 12 4.50 -24.55 -1.15
CA ARG A 12 3.74 -23.42 -1.73
C ARG A 12 2.93 -22.61 -0.71
N LEU A 13 2.82 -23.09 0.53
CA LEU A 13 2.08 -22.46 1.62
C LEU A 13 3.01 -21.79 2.65
N ARG A 14 4.18 -21.29 2.24
CA ARG A 14 4.83 -20.27 3.07
C ARG A 14 4.12 -18.95 2.75
N PRO A 15 3.38 -18.33 3.68
CA PRO A 15 2.90 -16.97 3.48
C PRO A 15 4.15 -16.13 3.19
N TYR A 16 4.24 -15.64 1.96
CA TYR A 16 5.32 -14.77 1.53
C TYR A 16 5.11 -13.45 2.29
N LYS A 17 5.61 -13.37 3.53
CA LYS A 17 5.69 -12.13 4.28
C LYS A 17 6.80 -11.30 3.62
N SER A 18 6.52 -10.78 2.42
CA SER A 18 7.35 -9.77 1.81
C SER A 18 7.20 -8.51 2.63
N THR A 19 8.24 -8.15 3.39
CA THR A 19 8.35 -6.80 3.94
C THR A 19 8.56 -5.87 2.75
N ILE A 20 7.51 -5.14 2.39
CA ILE A 20 7.55 -4.17 1.30
C ILE A 20 7.99 -2.83 1.89
N TYR A 21 9.13 -2.33 1.42
CA TYR A 21 9.61 -0.99 1.77
C TYR A 21 9.07 0.02 0.77
N ARG A 22 8.23 0.95 1.23
CA ARG A 22 7.71 2.05 0.41
C ARG A 22 8.39 3.36 0.79
N SER A 23 8.88 4.08 -0.20
CA SER A 23 9.31 5.46 -0.01
C SER A 23 8.10 6.39 0.08
N TYR A 24 8.12 7.29 1.06
CA TYR A 24 7.11 8.34 1.22
C TYR A 24 7.77 9.72 1.28
N HIS A 25 6.98 10.77 1.07
CA HIS A 25 7.44 12.14 1.09
C HIS A 25 7.41 12.71 2.51
N ALA A 26 8.59 12.98 3.09
CA ALA A 26 8.71 13.45 4.47
C ALA A 26 9.00 14.98 4.60
N ALA A 27 9.18 15.68 3.48
CA ALA A 27 9.63 17.07 3.46
C ALA A 27 8.79 17.94 2.51
N GLY A 28 8.65 19.22 2.84
CA GLY A 28 8.04 20.23 1.98
C GLY A 28 7.23 21.28 2.72
N THR A 29 6.36 20.85 3.63
CA THR A 29 5.59 21.71 4.54
C THR A 29 5.74 21.21 5.97
N ASP A 30 5.40 22.06 6.95
CA ASP A 30 5.47 21.70 8.36
C ASP A 30 4.61 20.46 8.68
N ASN A 31 3.46 20.29 8.02
CA ASN A 31 2.63 19.10 8.18
C ASN A 31 3.34 17.82 7.71
N PHE A 32 4.14 17.86 6.64
CA PHE A 32 4.91 16.69 6.21
C PHE A 32 5.99 16.31 7.24
N ILE A 33 6.63 17.30 7.83
CA ILE A 33 7.66 17.09 8.87
C ILE A 33 7.01 16.52 10.12
N SER A 34 5.93 17.12 10.62
CA SER A 34 5.19 16.61 11.78
C SER A 34 4.59 15.23 11.52
N ALA A 35 4.09 14.96 10.30
CA ALA A 35 3.55 13.65 9.96
C ALA A 35 4.64 12.57 9.94
N LYS A 36 5.86 12.92 9.51
CA LYS A 36 7.01 12.02 9.57
C LYS A 36 7.32 11.61 11.01
N GLU A 37 7.31 12.57 11.95
CA GLU A 37 7.50 12.28 13.38
C GLU A 37 6.42 11.31 13.89
N ARG A 38 5.15 11.51 13.51
CA ARG A 38 4.06 10.59 13.88
C ARG A 38 4.23 9.19 13.30
N VAL A 39 4.70 9.07 12.07
CA VAL A 39 5.03 7.77 11.46
C VAL A 39 6.15 7.07 12.25
N GLU A 40 7.17 7.79 12.69
CA GLU A 40 8.27 7.25 13.52
C GLU A 40 7.76 6.78 14.89
N GLU A 41 6.78 7.49 15.47
CA GLU A 41 6.07 7.11 16.69
C GLU A 41 5.03 5.99 16.49
N LYS A 42 4.82 5.52 15.25
CA LYS A 42 3.77 4.58 14.82
C LYS A 42 2.33 5.10 15.01
N ASP A 43 2.18 6.41 15.12
CA ASP A 43 0.90 7.11 15.09
C ASP A 43 0.43 7.34 13.63
N TRP A 44 -0.06 6.25 13.02
CA TRP A 44 -0.55 6.27 11.64
C TRP A 44 -1.74 7.22 11.46
N GLU A 45 -2.65 7.26 12.42
CA GLU A 45 -3.85 8.09 12.36
C GLU A 45 -3.51 9.59 12.45
N GLY A 46 -2.59 9.95 13.34
CA GLY A 46 -2.06 11.31 13.44
C GLY A 46 -1.38 11.75 12.15
N ALA A 47 -0.56 10.89 11.53
CA ALA A 47 0.06 11.17 10.24
C ALA A 47 -0.98 11.37 9.13
N VAL A 48 -1.99 10.48 9.03
CA VAL A 48 -3.09 10.58 8.06
C VAL A 48 -3.85 11.90 8.22
N SER A 49 -4.11 12.33 9.46
CA SER A 49 -4.80 13.60 9.74
C SER A 49 -4.04 14.81 9.19
N LEU A 50 -2.70 14.79 9.27
CA LEU A 50 -1.83 15.85 8.79
C LEU A 50 -1.76 15.89 7.26
N TRP A 51 -1.63 14.73 6.60
CA TRP A 51 -1.64 14.69 5.14
C TRP A 51 -3.01 15.03 4.55
N LYS A 52 -4.11 14.70 5.23
CA LYS A 52 -5.45 15.15 4.81
C LYS A 52 -5.57 16.68 4.79
N LYS A 53 -4.89 17.40 5.70
CA LYS A 53 -4.85 18.88 5.67
C LYS A 53 -4.14 19.41 4.43
N GLU A 54 -3.12 18.70 3.96
CA GLU A 54 -2.37 19.06 2.74
C GLU A 54 -3.19 18.88 1.45
N LEU A 55 -4.30 18.15 1.47
CA LEU A 55 -5.19 18.02 0.31
C LEU A 55 -5.87 19.35 -0.07
N SER A 56 -5.96 20.30 0.86
CA SER A 56 -6.49 21.65 0.62
C SER A 56 -5.41 22.67 0.24
N ASN A 57 -4.15 22.26 0.13
CA ASN A 57 -3.05 23.14 -0.23
C ASN A 57 -3.20 23.61 -1.69
N ASP A 58 -2.91 24.87 -2.00
CA ASP A 58 -3.03 25.44 -3.35
C ASP A 58 -2.13 24.72 -4.38
N LYS A 59 -0.99 24.20 -3.94
CA LYS A 59 0.00 23.57 -4.82
C LYS A 59 -0.33 22.11 -5.08
N VAL A 60 -0.65 21.79 -6.34
CA VAL A 60 -0.93 20.44 -6.86
C VAL A 60 0.14 19.42 -6.42
N LYS A 61 1.42 19.81 -6.46
CA LYS A 61 2.54 18.94 -6.06
C LYS A 61 2.40 18.45 -4.61
N PHE A 62 2.01 19.31 -3.67
CA PHE A 62 1.83 18.92 -2.27
C PHE A 62 0.60 18.01 -2.10
N ARG A 63 -0.50 18.28 -2.81
CA ARG A 63 -1.67 17.40 -2.83
C ARG A 63 -1.35 16.00 -3.35
N ALA A 64 -0.61 15.89 -4.45
CA ALA A 64 -0.17 14.62 -5.00
C ALA A 64 0.71 13.84 -4.01
N MET A 65 1.72 14.50 -3.42
CA MET A 65 2.58 13.87 -2.42
C MET A 65 1.81 13.42 -1.17
N ALA A 66 0.81 14.19 -0.74
CA ALA A 66 -0.07 13.82 0.36
C ALA A 66 -0.93 12.60 0.02
N CYS A 67 -1.52 12.54 -1.17
CA CYS A 67 -2.25 11.36 -1.66
C CYS A 67 -1.35 10.11 -1.71
N HIS A 68 -0.12 10.24 -2.22
CA HIS A 68 0.85 9.14 -2.25
C HIS A 68 1.17 8.63 -0.84
N ASN A 69 1.42 9.53 0.11
CA ASN A 69 1.69 9.15 1.50
C ASN A 69 0.49 8.46 2.16
N LEU A 70 -0.72 8.95 1.90
CA LEU A 70 -1.95 8.33 2.37
C LEU A 70 -2.06 6.89 1.84
N ALA A 71 -1.78 6.66 0.56
CA ALA A 71 -1.77 5.32 -0.02
C ALA A 71 -0.81 4.38 0.72
N VAL A 72 0.43 4.84 0.97
CA VAL A 72 1.46 4.05 1.67
C VAL A 72 1.05 3.69 3.10
N VAL A 73 0.44 4.61 3.84
CA VAL A 73 -0.01 4.30 5.22
C VAL A 73 -1.23 3.39 5.22
N HIS A 74 -2.18 3.56 4.30
CA HIS A 74 -3.29 2.63 4.16
C HIS A 74 -2.80 1.22 3.78
N GLU A 75 -1.78 1.11 2.92
CA GLU A 75 -1.12 -0.16 2.60
C GLU A 75 -0.47 -0.78 3.85
N ALA A 76 0.18 0.03 4.69
CA ALA A 76 0.79 -0.42 5.94
C ALA A 76 -0.26 -0.87 6.99
N MET A 77 -1.46 -0.29 6.94
CA MET A 77 -2.61 -0.69 7.76
C MET A 77 -3.39 -1.88 7.17
N GLU A 78 -2.87 -2.53 6.12
CA GLU A 78 -3.51 -3.64 5.38
C GLU A 78 -4.84 -3.27 4.68
N ASN A 79 -5.16 -1.98 4.55
CA ASN A 79 -6.33 -1.48 3.84
C ASN A 79 -5.97 -1.21 2.38
N LEU A 80 -5.86 -2.29 1.59
CA LEU A 80 -5.37 -2.21 0.21
C LEU A 80 -6.32 -1.48 -0.74
N GLU A 81 -7.64 -1.59 -0.54
CA GLU A 81 -8.64 -0.91 -1.37
C GLU A 81 -8.53 0.62 -1.24
N GLU A 82 -8.47 1.12 0.01
CA GLU A 82 -8.21 2.53 0.28
C GLU A 82 -6.84 2.96 -0.23
N ALA A 83 -5.81 2.13 -0.08
CA ALA A 83 -4.48 2.43 -0.58
C ALA A 83 -4.50 2.67 -2.11
N LEU A 84 -5.17 1.79 -2.86
CA LEU A 84 -5.33 1.92 -4.30
C LEU A 84 -6.09 3.20 -4.67
N ALA A 85 -7.19 3.50 -3.96
CA ALA A 85 -7.97 4.71 -4.22
C ALA A 85 -7.16 6.00 -4.02
N TRP A 86 -6.29 6.05 -3.01
CA TRP A 86 -5.40 7.19 -2.79
C TRP A 86 -4.24 7.24 -3.80
N ALA A 87 -3.70 6.09 -4.21
CA ALA A 87 -2.66 6.02 -5.22
C ALA A 87 -3.16 6.53 -6.58
N LEU A 88 -4.38 6.14 -6.98
CA LEU A 88 -5.04 6.64 -8.18
C LEU A 88 -5.24 8.16 -8.14
N LYS A 89 -5.75 8.70 -7.02
CA LYS A 89 -5.87 10.15 -6.82
C LYS A 89 -4.52 10.88 -6.92
N SER A 90 -3.44 10.26 -6.45
CA SER A 90 -2.10 10.81 -6.60
C SER A 90 -1.68 10.90 -8.08
N ASP A 91 -1.91 9.85 -8.86
CA ASP A 91 -1.62 9.83 -10.32
C ASP A 91 -2.48 10.85 -11.09
N GLU A 92 -3.74 11.05 -10.68
CA GLU A 92 -4.61 12.09 -11.24
C GLU A 92 -4.03 13.51 -11.04
N TYR A 93 -3.48 13.80 -9.86
CA TYR A 93 -2.86 15.10 -9.59
C TYR A 93 -1.49 15.25 -10.27
N LEU A 94 -0.65 14.21 -10.20
CA LEU A 94 0.68 14.23 -10.76
C LEU A 94 1.07 12.84 -11.27
N SER A 95 0.74 12.58 -12.53
CA SER A 95 1.04 11.30 -13.15
C SER A 95 2.53 11.08 -13.27
N SER A 96 3.02 9.93 -12.82
CA SER A 96 4.42 9.56 -12.96
C SER A 96 4.57 8.07 -13.24
N LYS A 97 5.64 7.67 -13.92
CA LYS A 97 5.91 6.24 -14.18
C LYS A 97 5.98 5.46 -12.86
N SER A 98 6.59 6.03 -11.83
CA SER A 98 6.68 5.41 -10.51
C SER A 98 5.32 5.30 -9.82
N SER A 99 4.44 6.30 -9.95
CA SER A 99 3.08 6.26 -9.43
C SER A 99 2.27 5.13 -10.08
N ARG A 100 2.40 4.99 -11.40
CA ARG A 100 1.69 3.95 -12.16
C ARG A 100 2.17 2.54 -11.82
N LEU A 101 3.48 2.34 -11.73
CA LEU A 101 4.05 1.07 -11.25
C LEU A 101 3.55 0.72 -9.85
N TYR A 102 3.44 1.71 -8.97
CA TYR A 102 2.93 1.49 -7.62
C TYR A 102 1.45 1.06 -7.62
N ILE A 103 0.63 1.68 -8.47
CA ILE A 103 -0.78 1.29 -8.67
C ILE A 103 -0.87 -0.15 -9.17
N ASP A 104 -0.12 -0.50 -10.22
CA ASP A 104 -0.10 -1.85 -10.79
C ASP A 104 0.28 -2.90 -9.72
N GLU A 105 1.30 -2.61 -8.90
CA GLU A 105 1.70 -3.48 -7.78
C GLU A 105 0.59 -3.67 -6.72
N LEU A 106 -0.18 -2.62 -6.42
CA LEU A 106 -1.31 -2.70 -5.49
C LEU A 106 -2.46 -3.54 -6.07
N GLU A 107 -2.79 -3.35 -7.34
CA GLU A 107 -3.83 -4.13 -8.04
C GLU A 107 -3.48 -5.62 -8.10
N ASP A 108 -2.23 -5.95 -8.41
CA ASP A 108 -1.72 -7.31 -8.39
C ASP A 108 -1.87 -7.91 -6.98
N ARG A 109 -1.47 -7.18 -5.95
CA ARG A 109 -1.55 -7.65 -4.56
C ARG A 109 -2.98 -7.88 -4.10
N ILE A 110 -3.90 -6.99 -4.45
CA ILE A 110 -5.34 -7.14 -4.18
C ILE A 110 -5.87 -8.41 -4.87
N SER A 111 -5.55 -8.59 -6.15
CA SER A 111 -5.98 -9.75 -6.93
C SER A 111 -5.46 -11.07 -6.35
N GLN A 112 -4.19 -11.12 -5.94
CA GLN A 112 -3.62 -12.30 -5.27
C GLN A 112 -4.31 -12.60 -3.94
N ASN A 113 -4.59 -11.58 -3.13
CA ASN A 113 -5.31 -11.75 -1.87
C ASN A 113 -6.71 -12.30 -2.06
N HIS A 114 -7.46 -11.82 -3.06
CA HIS A 114 -8.78 -12.36 -3.39
C HIS A 114 -8.69 -13.84 -3.81
N LEU A 115 -7.75 -14.19 -4.68
CA LEU A 115 -7.55 -15.57 -5.12
C LEU A 115 -7.21 -16.52 -3.96
N VAL A 116 -6.31 -16.11 -3.07
CA VAL A 116 -5.93 -16.89 -1.88
C VAL A 116 -7.12 -17.06 -0.93
N ASN A 117 -7.89 -16.00 -0.68
CA ASN A 117 -9.07 -16.06 0.17
C ASN A 117 -10.13 -17.01 -0.39
N GLU A 118 -10.32 -17.02 -1.72
CA GLU A 118 -11.23 -17.94 -2.39
C GLU A 118 -10.78 -19.40 -2.21
N GLN A 119 -9.50 -19.69 -2.41
CA GLN A 119 -8.93 -21.04 -2.23
C GLN A 119 -9.08 -21.55 -0.80
N LEU A 120 -8.82 -20.70 0.20
CA LEU A 120 -8.97 -21.04 1.61
C LEU A 120 -10.44 -21.34 1.97
N SER A 121 -11.39 -20.59 1.40
CA SER A 121 -12.83 -20.83 1.59
C SER A 121 -13.27 -22.20 1.04
N GLN A 122 -12.64 -22.65 -0.05
CA GLN A 122 -12.93 -23.95 -0.67
C GLN A 122 -12.31 -25.13 0.11
N LEU A 123 -11.14 -24.93 0.73
CA LEU A 123 -10.43 -25.94 1.51
C LEU A 123 -10.96 -26.13 2.94
N GLY A 124 -11.65 -25.12 3.49
CA GLY A 124 -12.25 -25.15 4.83
C GLY A 124 -13.66 -25.76 4.90
N ARG A 125 -14.10 -26.46 3.85
CA ARG A 125 -15.40 -27.16 3.79
C ARG A 125 -15.24 -28.67 3.86
#